data_AF-A0AA88M1R7-F1
#
_entry.id   AF-A0AA88M1R7-F1
#
_cell.length_a   1.000
_cell.length_b   1.000
_cell.length_c   1.000
_cell.angle_alpha   90.00
_cell.angle_beta   90.00
_cell.angle_gamma   90.00
#
_symmetry.space_group_name_H-M   'P 1'
#
loop_
_entity.id
_entity.type
_entity.pdbx_description
1 polymer ?
#
loop_
_entity_poly.entity_id
_entity_poly.type
_entity_poly.pdbx_seq_one_letter_code
_entity_poly.pdbx_strand_id
1 'polypeptide(L)'
;MTRFYVTVLCGFYRKNISNRTHRDVITKGRREVASTPSVQRQSDRCNNMDLIYGPLGLGVAAGLGCGLLLGWHLRGRLGTTSNFLKASMRNGAGEESVMGEGGEFKMILVVRNDLKMGKGKVAAQCSHAAVSAYKQVQRRNPELLKQWEYCGQPKVVVKAPDEDTLINLLSHAKEVGLPVSLIQDAGRTQIAPGSRTVLGVGPGPAKLIDIVTGDLKLY
;
A
#
# COMPACT_ATOMS: atom_id res chain seq x y z
N MET A 1 -29.72 20.29 1.23
CA MET A 1 -28.89 19.31 1.95
C MET A 1 -27.67 18.78 1.18
N THR A 2 -27.64 18.87 -0.16
CA THR A 2 -26.55 18.33 -1.02
C THR A 2 -25.22 19.09 -0.97
N ARG A 3 -25.23 20.39 -0.61
CA ARG A 3 -24.03 21.24 -0.52
C ARG A 3 -23.13 20.98 0.70
N PHE A 4 -23.65 20.34 1.76
CA PHE A 4 -22.85 20.04 2.95
C PHE A 4 -21.94 18.81 2.76
N TYR A 5 -22.34 17.84 1.94
CA TYR A 5 -21.57 16.61 1.74
C TYR A 5 -20.26 16.82 0.97
N VAL A 6 -20.26 17.70 -0.05
CA VAL A 6 -19.06 17.99 -0.85
C VAL A 6 -17.99 18.71 -0.02
N THR A 7 -18.41 19.65 0.84
CA THR A 7 -17.49 20.42 1.70
C THR A 7 -16.79 19.54 2.75
N VAL A 8 -17.49 18.55 3.28
CA VAL A 8 -16.98 17.66 4.33
C VAL A 8 -15.99 16.61 3.79
N LEU A 9 -16.23 16.10 2.58
CA LEU A 9 -15.27 15.23 1.86
C LEU A 9 -13.98 15.97 1.50
N CYS A 10 -14.10 17.22 1.04
CA CYS A 10 -12.94 18.06 0.73
C CYS A 10 -12.13 18.41 1.99
N GLY A 11 -12.80 18.65 3.13
CA GLY A 11 -12.15 18.95 4.41
C GLY A 11 -11.33 17.78 4.98
N PHE A 12 -11.82 16.54 4.86
CA PHE A 12 -11.11 15.36 5.39
C PHE A 12 -9.91 14.97 4.53
N TYR A 13 -10.02 15.11 3.20
CA TYR A 13 -8.89 14.89 2.29
C TYR A 13 -7.79 15.94 2.48
N ARG A 14 -8.16 17.22 2.68
CA ARG A 14 -7.22 18.32 2.95
C ARG A 14 -6.48 18.16 4.29
N LYS A 15 -7.15 17.68 5.34
CA LYS A 15 -6.53 17.46 6.66
C LYS A 15 -5.52 16.29 6.65
N ASN A 16 -5.78 15.25 5.86
CA ASN A 16 -4.86 14.11 5.70
C ASN A 16 -3.62 14.46 4.86
N ILE A 17 -3.75 15.30 3.82
CA ILE A 17 -2.60 15.82 3.06
C ILE A 17 -1.77 16.80 3.91
N SER A 18 -2.42 17.73 4.62
CA SER A 18 -1.73 18.70 5.48
C SER A 18 -0.90 18.02 6.58
N ASN A 19 -1.39 16.93 7.19
CA ASN A 19 -0.64 16.18 8.20
C ASN A 19 0.55 15.39 7.65
N ARG A 20 0.54 15.02 6.35
CA ARG A 20 1.68 14.39 5.69
C ARG A 20 2.76 15.41 5.37
N THR A 21 2.38 16.56 4.79
CA THR A 21 3.32 17.67 4.51
C THR A 21 3.94 18.28 5.78
N HIS A 22 3.20 18.37 6.89
CA HIS A 22 3.73 18.93 8.14
C HIS A 22 4.73 18.02 8.86
N ARG A 23 4.69 16.69 8.64
CA ARG A 23 5.73 15.78 9.14
C ARG A 23 7.02 15.84 8.32
N ASP A 24 6.91 16.13 7.02
CA ASP A 24 8.06 16.17 6.11
C ASP A 24 8.85 17.49 6.18
N VAL A 25 8.25 18.56 6.74
CA VAL A 25 8.91 19.87 6.92
C VAL A 25 9.59 20.00 8.29
N ILE A 26 9.10 19.32 9.33
CA ILE A 26 9.66 19.44 10.70
C ILE A 26 11.04 18.77 10.85
N THR A 27 11.40 17.82 10.01
CA THR A 27 12.73 17.16 10.07
C THR A 27 13.83 17.90 9.31
N LYS A 28 13.52 18.98 8.59
CA LYS A 28 14.49 19.68 7.72
C LYS A 28 14.88 21.09 8.15
N GLY A 29 14.43 21.56 9.31
CA GLY A 29 14.61 22.95 9.76
C GLY A 29 15.16 23.08 11.17
N ARG A 30 16.36 22.57 11.46
CA ARG A 30 17.07 22.94 12.69
C ARG A 30 18.59 22.86 12.52
N ARG A 31 19.18 23.93 12.00
CA ARG A 31 20.47 24.52 12.39
C ARG A 31 20.76 25.71 11.48
N GLU A 32 20.62 26.92 12.02
CA GLU A 32 21.63 28.01 12.00
C GLU A 32 20.97 29.35 12.32
N VAL A 33 21.31 29.89 13.49
CA VAL A 33 21.18 31.31 13.84
C VAL A 33 22.50 31.69 14.52
N ALA A 34 22.92 32.94 14.27
CA ALA A 34 24.11 33.64 14.74
C ALA A 34 25.33 33.40 13.84
N SER A 35 26.04 34.40 13.33
CA SER A 35 26.19 35.81 13.74
C SER A 35 26.99 36.55 12.66
N THR A 36 26.69 37.84 12.46
CA THR A 36 27.56 38.77 11.72
C THR A 36 28.75 39.17 12.60
N PRO A 37 29.95 39.35 12.01
CA PRO A 37 30.47 40.72 11.98
C PRO A 37 31.17 41.09 10.66
N SER A 38 31.24 42.41 10.48
CA SER A 38 31.89 43.21 9.46
C SER A 38 33.44 43.16 9.49
N VAL A 39 34.04 43.63 8.39
CA VAL A 39 35.37 44.27 8.24
C VAL A 39 36.44 43.47 7.46
N GLN A 40 36.74 44.03 6.29
CA GLN A 40 37.99 44.11 5.51
C GLN A 40 38.69 42.83 4.99
N ARG A 41 38.64 42.73 3.66
CA ARG A 41 39.44 41.90 2.77
C ARG A 41 40.82 42.55 2.59
N GLN A 42 41.86 41.94 3.15
CA GLN A 42 43.24 42.21 2.76
C GLN A 42 43.84 40.90 2.23
N SER A 43 44.51 41.03 1.09
CA SER A 43 45.12 39.98 0.30
C SER A 43 46.15 39.19 1.10
N ASP A 44 46.14 37.86 1.00
CA ASP A 44 47.37 37.09 0.83
C ASP A 44 47.08 35.76 0.11
N ARG A 45 47.77 35.60 -1.02
CA ARG A 45 47.87 34.36 -1.78
C ARG A 45 49.02 33.57 -1.18
N CYS A 46 48.78 32.38 -0.65
CA CYS A 46 49.80 31.33 -0.66
C CYS A 46 49.19 29.92 -0.64
N ASN A 47 49.60 29.16 -1.65
CA ASN A 47 49.37 27.76 -1.98
C ASN A 47 49.26 26.80 -0.78
N ASN A 48 48.20 25.98 -0.75
CA ASN A 48 48.09 24.82 0.14
C ASN A 48 48.00 23.54 -0.71
N MET A 49 49.10 23.20 -1.36
CA MET A 49 49.32 21.93 -2.06
C MET A 49 50.37 21.07 -1.32
N ASP A 50 50.58 21.30 -0.02
CA ASP A 50 51.61 20.59 0.76
C ASP A 50 51.06 19.83 1.99
N LEU A 51 49.73 19.65 2.09
CA LEU A 51 49.14 18.85 3.18
C LEU A 51 48.79 17.41 2.78
N ILE A 52 48.91 17.05 1.50
CA ILE A 52 48.44 15.75 0.97
C ILE A 52 49.60 14.74 0.75
N TYR A 53 50.87 15.18 0.77
CA TYR A 53 52.04 14.33 0.49
C TYR A 53 52.91 14.00 1.72
N GLY A 54 52.30 13.90 2.91
CA GLY A 54 52.97 13.39 4.11
C GLY A 54 53.07 11.85 4.15
N PRO A 55 54.08 11.27 4.83
CA PRO A 55 54.29 9.82 4.92
C PRO A 55 53.13 9.04 5.59
N LEU A 56 52.17 9.73 6.22
CA LEU A 56 50.93 9.13 6.73
C LEU A 56 49.78 9.05 5.69
N GLY A 57 49.80 9.85 4.62
CA GLY A 57 48.72 9.88 3.62
C GLY A 57 48.79 8.71 2.64
N LEU A 58 50.00 8.26 2.28
CA LEU A 58 50.21 7.14 1.36
C LEU A 58 49.86 5.77 1.96
N GLY A 59 49.95 5.61 3.29
CA GLY A 59 49.64 4.35 3.97
C GLY A 59 48.15 4.00 3.97
N VAL A 60 47.27 5.01 4.13
CA VAL A 60 45.82 4.78 4.24
C VAL A 60 45.19 4.45 2.88
N ALA A 61 45.70 5.04 1.79
CA ALA A 61 45.23 4.76 0.43
C ALA A 61 45.62 3.35 -0.06
N ALA A 62 46.84 2.89 0.25
CA ALA A 62 47.29 1.55 -0.12
C ALA A 62 46.57 0.43 0.68
N GLY A 63 46.26 0.68 1.96
CA GLY A 63 45.58 -0.29 2.83
C GLY A 63 44.12 -0.58 2.43
N LEU A 64 43.37 0.45 2.03
CA LEU A 64 41.96 0.29 1.63
C LEU A 64 41.79 -0.33 0.23
N GLY A 65 42.76 -0.12 -0.68
CA GLY A 65 42.73 -0.71 -2.02
C GLY A 65 42.94 -2.23 -2.04
N CYS A 66 43.92 -2.72 -1.29
CA CYS A 66 44.24 -4.16 -1.24
C CYS A 66 43.16 -4.98 -0.51
N GLY A 67 42.52 -4.41 0.51
CA GLY A 67 41.45 -5.09 1.27
C GLY A 67 40.18 -5.36 0.44
N LEU A 68 39.82 -4.46 -0.47
CA LEU A 68 38.64 -4.62 -1.32
C LEU A 68 38.85 -5.63 -2.46
N LEU A 69 40.07 -5.78 -2.98
CA LEU A 69 40.39 -6.75 -4.02
C LEU A 69 40.48 -8.19 -3.49
N LEU A 70 41.06 -8.39 -2.30
CA LEU A 70 41.09 -9.72 -1.65
C LEU A 70 39.68 -10.14 -1.16
N GLY A 71 38.87 -9.20 -0.70
CA GLY A 71 37.47 -9.45 -0.32
C GLY A 71 36.60 -9.86 -1.52
N TRP A 72 36.83 -9.30 -2.70
CA TRP A 72 36.10 -9.69 -3.91
C TRP A 72 36.54 -11.06 -4.46
N HIS A 73 37.79 -11.47 -4.21
CA HIS A 73 38.29 -12.77 -4.66
C HIS A 73 37.97 -13.96 -3.73
N LEU A 74 37.72 -13.74 -2.43
CA LEU A 74 37.16 -14.81 -1.58
C LEU A 74 35.65 -14.99 -1.72
N ARG A 75 34.90 -14.01 -2.23
CA ARG A 75 33.45 -14.15 -2.50
C ARG A 75 33.17 -15.07 -3.71
N GLY A 76 34.12 -15.25 -4.60
CA GLY A 76 34.00 -16.10 -5.80
C GLY A 76 34.16 -17.61 -5.56
N ARG A 77 34.62 -18.05 -4.38
CA ARG A 77 34.94 -19.47 -4.12
C ARG A 77 34.11 -20.16 -3.02
N LEU A 78 33.13 -19.46 -2.42
CA LEU A 78 32.22 -20.01 -1.41
C LEU A 78 30.73 -19.72 -1.71
N GLY A 79 30.38 -19.55 -2.99
CA GLY A 79 29.02 -19.30 -3.46
C GLY A 79 28.39 -20.42 -4.30
N THR A 80 29.08 -21.55 -4.47
CA THR A 80 28.67 -22.67 -5.36
C THR A 80 27.92 -23.79 -4.63
N THR A 81 27.47 -23.57 -3.39
CA THR A 81 26.71 -24.56 -2.60
C THR A 81 25.33 -24.05 -2.15
N SER A 82 24.78 -23.03 -2.82
CA SER A 82 23.37 -22.62 -2.63
C SER A 82 22.45 -23.06 -3.78
N ASN A 83 23.00 -23.31 -4.98
CA ASN A 83 22.20 -23.68 -6.16
C ASN A 83 21.93 -25.18 -6.30
N PHE A 84 22.64 -26.05 -5.58
CA PHE A 84 22.38 -27.50 -5.61
C PHE A 84 21.39 -27.95 -4.52
N LEU A 85 21.38 -27.28 -3.35
CA LEU A 85 20.44 -27.60 -2.26
C LEU A 85 19.07 -26.92 -2.42
N LYS A 86 18.95 -25.87 -3.25
CA LYS A 86 17.65 -25.25 -3.58
C LYS A 86 16.83 -26.06 -4.59
N ALA A 87 17.45 -27.03 -5.27
CA ALA A 87 16.82 -27.88 -6.27
C ALA A 87 16.09 -29.12 -5.69
N SER A 88 16.25 -29.43 -4.39
CA SER A 88 15.74 -30.68 -3.79
C SER A 88 14.51 -30.53 -2.88
N MET A 89 13.98 -29.32 -2.66
CA MET A 89 12.83 -29.08 -1.77
C MET A 89 11.64 -28.41 -2.48
N ARG A 90 11.46 -28.72 -3.77
CA ARG A 90 10.26 -28.37 -4.54
C ARG A 90 9.66 -29.63 -5.17
N ASN A 91 9.27 -30.57 -4.31
CA ASN A 91 8.35 -31.64 -4.65
C ASN A 91 7.28 -31.69 -3.56
N GLY A 92 6.04 -31.36 -3.92
CA GLY A 92 4.87 -31.62 -3.07
C GLY A 92 4.06 -30.41 -2.63
N ALA A 93 3.59 -29.58 -3.57
CA ALA A 93 2.27 -28.94 -3.51
C ALA A 93 2.03 -28.29 -4.87
N GLY A 94 0.96 -28.70 -5.57
CA GLY A 94 0.71 -28.38 -6.97
C GLY A 94 0.79 -26.89 -7.28
N GLU A 95 1.77 -26.52 -8.11
CA GLU A 95 1.68 -25.35 -8.96
C GLU A 95 0.65 -25.65 -10.04
N GLU A 96 -0.61 -25.35 -9.75
CA GLU A 96 -1.62 -25.16 -10.79
C GLU A 96 -1.25 -23.89 -11.57
N SER A 97 -0.33 -24.05 -12.50
CA SER A 97 0.07 -23.04 -13.47
C SER A 97 -0.90 -23.10 -14.65
N VAL A 98 -2.12 -22.61 -14.45
CA VAL A 98 -3.00 -22.27 -15.59
C VAL A 98 -2.70 -20.83 -16.01
N MET A 99 -1.61 -20.67 -16.75
CA MET A 99 -1.47 -19.56 -17.67
C MET A 99 -2.36 -19.86 -18.89
N GLY A 100 -3.63 -19.46 -18.88
CA GLY A 100 -4.49 -19.64 -20.07
C GLY A 100 -6.01 -19.73 -19.91
N GLU A 101 -6.63 -19.18 -18.88
CA GLU A 101 -8.01 -18.70 -18.99
C GLU A 101 -7.99 -17.27 -18.46
N GLY A 102 -8.33 -16.28 -19.30
CA GLY A 102 -8.59 -14.93 -18.81
C GLY A 102 -9.87 -14.96 -17.97
N GLY A 103 -9.76 -15.46 -16.74
CA GLY A 103 -10.88 -15.64 -15.83
C GLY A 103 -11.56 -14.31 -15.59
N GLU A 104 -12.88 -14.30 -15.46
CA GLU A 104 -13.63 -13.11 -15.10
C GLU A 104 -13.17 -12.62 -13.72
N PHE A 105 -12.82 -11.33 -13.59
CA PHE A 105 -12.52 -10.70 -12.31
C PHE A 105 -13.65 -9.75 -11.94
N LYS A 106 -14.04 -9.71 -10.67
CA LYS A 106 -15.05 -8.76 -10.18
C LYS A 106 -14.78 -8.27 -8.77
N MET A 107 -15.57 -7.30 -8.34
CA MET A 107 -15.66 -6.84 -6.96
C MET A 107 -17.12 -6.87 -6.54
N ILE A 108 -17.40 -7.36 -5.33
CA ILE A 108 -18.74 -7.35 -4.75
C ILE A 108 -18.78 -6.33 -3.61
N LEU A 109 -19.83 -5.52 -3.59
CA LEU A 109 -20.12 -4.56 -2.54
C LEU A 109 -21.37 -5.04 -1.80
N VAL A 110 -21.17 -5.63 -0.62
CA VAL A 110 -22.24 -6.16 0.23
C VAL A 110 -22.74 -5.05 1.15
N VAL A 111 -23.99 -4.63 0.96
CA VAL A 111 -24.63 -3.56 1.72
C VAL A 111 -25.52 -4.15 2.81
N ARG A 112 -25.41 -3.65 4.04
CA ARG A 112 -26.35 -3.98 5.11
C ARG A 112 -27.74 -3.37 4.87
N ASN A 113 -28.76 -4.22 4.83
CA ASN A 113 -30.13 -3.84 4.53
C ASN A 113 -30.99 -3.50 5.77
N ASP A 114 -30.60 -3.96 6.95
CA ASP A 114 -31.22 -3.60 8.24
C ASP A 114 -31.08 -2.10 8.55
N LEU A 115 -29.98 -1.48 8.13
CA LEU A 115 -29.70 -0.06 8.37
C LEU A 115 -30.61 0.92 7.60
N LYS A 116 -31.44 0.44 6.67
CA LYS A 116 -32.37 1.25 5.83
C LYS A 116 -31.74 2.52 5.26
N MET A 117 -30.49 2.43 4.81
CA MET A 117 -29.76 3.55 4.24
C MET A 117 -30.44 4.09 2.98
N GLY A 118 -30.58 5.41 2.87
CA GLY A 118 -31.04 6.05 1.64
C GLY A 118 -30.04 5.85 0.49
N LYS A 119 -30.55 5.86 -0.76
CA LYS A 119 -29.77 5.58 -1.98
C LYS A 119 -28.45 6.36 -2.08
N GLY A 120 -28.47 7.65 -1.75
CA GLY A 120 -27.27 8.50 -1.77
C GLY A 120 -26.21 8.09 -0.74
N LYS A 121 -26.64 7.65 0.46
CA LYS A 121 -25.72 7.13 1.48
C LYS A 121 -25.12 5.80 1.04
N VAL A 122 -25.93 4.90 0.48
CA VAL A 122 -25.42 3.62 -0.04
C VAL A 122 -24.38 3.84 -1.13
N ALA A 123 -24.66 4.70 -2.12
CA ALA A 123 -23.70 5.02 -3.18
C ALA A 123 -22.37 5.55 -2.61
N ALA A 124 -22.41 6.43 -1.60
CA ALA A 124 -21.21 6.95 -0.95
C ALA A 124 -20.42 5.85 -0.21
N GLN A 125 -21.10 4.98 0.55
CA GLN A 125 -20.48 3.89 1.30
C GLN A 125 -19.87 2.83 0.37
N CYS A 126 -20.57 2.45 -0.70
CA CYS A 126 -20.06 1.60 -1.77
C CYS A 126 -18.82 2.20 -2.44
N SER A 127 -18.82 3.51 -2.71
CA SER A 127 -17.66 4.22 -3.26
C SER A 127 -16.46 4.18 -2.31
N HIS A 128 -16.69 4.35 -1.00
CA HIS A 128 -15.64 4.21 0.01
C HIS A 128 -15.05 2.80 0.06
N ALA A 129 -15.90 1.76 0.03
CA ALA A 129 -15.48 0.37 0.00
C ALA A 129 -14.62 0.08 -1.24
N ALA A 130 -15.09 0.49 -2.43
CA ALA A 130 -14.39 0.27 -3.68
C ALA A 130 -13.01 0.95 -3.73
N VAL A 131 -12.92 2.23 -3.34
CA VAL A 131 -11.65 2.97 -3.32
C VAL A 131 -10.68 2.40 -2.29
N SER A 132 -11.20 1.97 -1.14
CA SER A 132 -10.39 1.35 -0.09
C SER A 132 -9.82 0.00 -0.54
N ALA A 133 -10.66 -0.86 -1.16
CA ALA A 133 -10.24 -2.12 -1.75
C ALA A 133 -9.22 -1.90 -2.88
N TYR A 134 -9.47 -0.96 -3.80
CA TYR A 134 -8.53 -0.57 -4.86
C TYR A 134 -7.15 -0.24 -4.29
N LYS A 135 -7.08 0.68 -3.33
CA LYS A 135 -5.82 1.11 -2.70
C LYS A 135 -5.13 -0.02 -1.93
N GLN A 136 -5.90 -0.97 -1.37
CA GLN A 136 -5.34 -2.13 -0.69
C GLN A 136 -4.67 -3.07 -1.71
N VAL A 137 -5.37 -3.42 -2.79
CA VAL A 137 -4.86 -4.34 -3.81
C VAL A 137 -3.73 -3.71 -4.61
N GLN A 138 -3.82 -2.42 -4.97
CA GLN A 138 -2.74 -1.70 -5.66
C GLN A 138 -1.38 -1.84 -4.97
N ARG A 139 -1.37 -1.90 -3.63
CA ARG A 139 -0.13 -2.04 -2.84
C ARG A 139 0.30 -3.49 -2.64
N ARG A 140 -0.63 -4.43 -2.61
CA ARG A 140 -0.38 -5.83 -2.22
C ARG A 140 -0.23 -6.76 -3.41
N ASN A 141 -1.02 -6.55 -4.46
CA ASN A 141 -1.07 -7.39 -5.65
C ASN A 141 -1.46 -6.55 -6.89
N PRO A 142 -0.51 -5.79 -7.46
CA PRO A 142 -0.79 -4.94 -8.62
C PRO A 142 -1.17 -5.72 -9.88
N GLU A 143 -0.70 -6.97 -10.05
CA GLU A 143 -1.09 -7.81 -11.19
C GLU A 143 -2.56 -8.22 -11.12
N LEU A 144 -3.05 -8.61 -9.94
CA LEU A 144 -4.49 -8.87 -9.75
C LEU A 144 -5.33 -7.63 -10.07
N LEU A 145 -4.86 -6.45 -9.63
CA LEU A 145 -5.56 -5.20 -9.92
C LEU A 145 -5.66 -4.96 -11.42
N LYS A 146 -4.55 -5.16 -12.13
CA LYS A 146 -4.45 -5.00 -13.59
C LYS A 146 -5.39 -5.95 -14.34
N GLN A 147 -5.51 -7.20 -13.90
CA GLN A 147 -6.47 -8.16 -14.46
C GLN A 147 -7.92 -7.68 -14.30
N TRP A 148 -8.29 -7.22 -13.11
CA TRP A 148 -9.62 -6.65 -12.88
C TRP A 148 -9.88 -5.38 -13.69
N GLU A 149 -8.88 -4.50 -13.84
CA GLU A 149 -8.97 -3.31 -14.69
C GLU A 149 -9.15 -3.70 -16.17
N TYR A 150 -8.45 -4.73 -16.67
CA TYR A 150 -8.65 -5.25 -18.02
C TYR A 150 -10.05 -5.83 -18.25
N CYS A 151 -10.67 -6.42 -17.23
CA CYS A 151 -12.07 -6.86 -17.28
C CYS A 151 -13.09 -5.70 -17.24
N GLY A 152 -12.65 -4.44 -17.29
CA GLY A 152 -13.53 -3.27 -17.18
C GLY A 152 -13.94 -2.96 -15.74
N GLN A 153 -13.16 -3.43 -14.76
CA GLN A 153 -13.32 -3.16 -13.34
C GLN A 153 -14.76 -3.36 -12.81
N PRO A 154 -15.42 -4.50 -13.09
CA PRO A 154 -16.84 -4.69 -12.77
C PRO A 154 -17.06 -4.74 -11.26
N LYS A 155 -18.17 -4.12 -10.84
CA LYS A 155 -18.60 -4.00 -9.44
C LYS A 155 -20.08 -4.36 -9.37
N VAL A 156 -20.44 -5.32 -8.52
CA VAL A 156 -21.84 -5.70 -8.30
C VAL A 156 -22.22 -5.42 -6.85
N VAL A 157 -23.40 -4.85 -6.65
CA VAL A 157 -23.91 -4.50 -5.33
C VAL A 157 -24.96 -5.51 -4.91
N VAL A 158 -24.73 -6.16 -3.77
CA VAL A 158 -25.61 -7.16 -3.16
C VAL A 158 -25.99 -6.73 -1.75
N LYS A 159 -26.96 -7.42 -1.14
CA LYS A 159 -27.42 -7.11 0.22
C LYS A 159 -27.22 -8.25 1.20
N ALA A 160 -26.75 -7.88 2.40
CA ALA A 160 -26.79 -8.72 3.59
C ALA A 160 -27.94 -8.27 4.51
N PRO A 161 -28.61 -9.20 5.21
CA PRO A 161 -29.71 -8.85 6.11
C PRO A 161 -29.24 -8.03 7.31
N ASP A 162 -28.06 -8.32 7.87
CA ASP A 162 -27.59 -7.80 9.16
C ASP A 162 -26.05 -7.72 9.28
N GLU A 163 -25.55 -7.28 10.43
CA GLU A 163 -24.12 -7.19 10.73
C GLU A 163 -23.43 -8.54 10.83
N ASP A 164 -24.07 -9.53 11.44
CA ASP A 164 -23.48 -10.84 11.68
C ASP A 164 -23.18 -11.55 10.37
N THR A 165 -24.12 -11.48 9.42
CA THR A 165 -23.91 -11.96 8.05
C THR A 165 -22.74 -11.25 7.38
N LEU A 166 -22.63 -9.92 7.56
CA LEU A 166 -21.52 -9.14 7.00
C LEU A 166 -20.16 -9.58 7.56
N ILE A 167 -20.10 -9.93 8.85
CA ILE A 167 -18.87 -10.42 9.50
C ILE A 167 -18.53 -11.84 9.10
N ASN A 168 -19.53 -12.72 8.95
CA ASN A 168 -19.31 -14.07 8.46
C ASN A 168 -18.73 -14.05 7.03
N LEU A 169 -19.28 -13.22 6.15
CA LEU A 169 -18.74 -13.01 4.79
C LEU A 169 -17.32 -12.44 4.81
N LEU A 170 -17.03 -11.52 5.72
CA LEU A 170 -15.67 -10.97 5.89
C LEU A 170 -14.67 -12.04 6.29
N SER A 171 -15.02 -12.91 7.23
CA SER A 171 -14.16 -14.02 7.67
C SER A 171 -13.95 -15.03 6.55
N HIS A 172 -15.02 -15.47 5.90
CA HIS A 172 -14.96 -16.42 4.79
C HIS A 172 -14.13 -15.88 3.62
N ALA A 173 -14.32 -14.61 3.23
CA ALA A 173 -13.50 -13.97 2.20
C ALA A 173 -12.00 -13.95 2.54
N LYS A 174 -11.64 -13.72 3.81
CA LYS A 174 -10.24 -13.76 4.24
C LYS A 174 -9.67 -15.18 4.20
N GLU A 175 -10.45 -16.17 4.59
CA GLU A 175 -10.05 -17.59 4.58
C GLU A 175 -9.73 -18.08 3.16
N VAL A 176 -10.53 -17.66 2.16
CA VAL A 176 -10.27 -17.96 0.74
C VAL A 176 -9.22 -17.04 0.10
N GLY A 177 -8.58 -16.15 0.88
CA GLY A 177 -7.50 -15.28 0.42
C GLY A 177 -7.94 -14.08 -0.43
N LEU A 178 -9.21 -13.68 -0.39
CA LEU A 178 -9.71 -12.52 -1.13
C LEU A 178 -9.39 -11.20 -0.40
N PRO A 179 -9.07 -10.12 -1.15
CA PRO A 179 -9.01 -8.77 -0.60
C PRO A 179 -10.36 -8.37 -0.01
N VAL A 180 -10.33 -7.66 1.12
CA VAL A 180 -11.54 -7.21 1.81
C VAL A 180 -11.41 -5.78 2.31
N SER A 181 -12.52 -5.04 2.25
CA SER A 181 -12.63 -3.68 2.75
C SER A 181 -13.93 -3.47 3.51
N LEU A 182 -13.84 -3.36 4.83
CA LEU A 182 -15.00 -3.12 5.69
C LEU A 182 -15.13 -1.62 5.99
N ILE A 183 -16.28 -1.03 5.67
CA ILE A 183 -16.57 0.38 5.91
C ILE A 183 -17.44 0.54 7.16
N GLN A 184 -17.12 1.57 7.93
CA GLN A 184 -17.87 1.98 9.11
C GLN A 184 -18.38 3.40 8.92
N ASP A 185 -19.60 3.67 9.39
CA ASP A 185 -20.12 5.03 9.40
C ASP A 185 -19.46 5.85 10.51
N ALA A 186 -18.98 7.04 10.15
CA ALA A 186 -18.28 7.94 11.07
C ALA A 186 -19.24 8.69 12.03
N GLY A 187 -20.51 8.28 12.13
CA GLY A 187 -21.49 8.89 13.03
C GLY A 187 -21.98 10.28 12.59
N ARG A 188 -21.90 10.60 11.29
CA ARG A 188 -22.41 11.88 10.74
C ARG A 188 -23.84 11.77 10.19
N THR A 189 -24.51 10.67 10.48
CA THR A 189 -25.85 10.36 9.98
C THR A 189 -26.72 9.77 11.10
N GLN A 190 -27.96 9.43 10.75
CA GLN A 190 -28.96 8.83 11.65
C GLN A 190 -28.63 7.40 12.12
N ILE A 191 -27.57 6.78 11.60
CA ILE A 191 -27.12 5.44 12.01
C ILE A 191 -26.10 5.58 13.14
N ALA A 192 -26.12 4.62 14.08
CA ALA A 192 -25.21 4.63 15.22
C ALA A 192 -23.75 4.78 14.77
N PRO A 193 -22.97 5.68 15.40
CA PRO A 193 -21.55 5.83 15.11
C PRO A 193 -20.82 4.49 15.22
N GLY A 194 -19.95 4.19 14.25
CA GLY A 194 -19.16 2.95 14.24
C GLY A 194 -19.89 1.73 13.65
N SER A 195 -21.17 1.84 13.28
CA SER A 195 -21.88 0.77 12.57
C SER A 195 -21.15 0.43 11.27
N ARG A 196 -20.88 -0.86 11.08
CA ARG A 196 -20.36 -1.40 9.82
C ARG A 196 -21.46 -1.32 8.77
N THR A 197 -21.18 -0.77 7.60
CA THR A 197 -22.21 -0.44 6.60
C THR A 197 -22.09 -1.29 5.34
N VAL A 198 -20.88 -1.37 4.79
CA VAL A 198 -20.60 -2.03 3.51
C VAL A 198 -19.31 -2.83 3.63
N LEU A 199 -19.33 -4.05 3.09
CA LEU A 199 -18.15 -4.88 2.88
C LEU A 199 -17.84 -4.94 1.39
N GLY A 200 -16.64 -4.52 1.00
CA GLY A 200 -16.07 -4.82 -0.31
C GLY A 200 -15.34 -6.16 -0.26
N VAL A 201 -15.70 -7.08 -1.17
CA VAL A 201 -15.02 -8.35 -1.41
C VAL A 201 -14.39 -8.29 -2.80
N GLY A 202 -13.08 -8.54 -2.87
CA GLY A 202 -12.29 -8.38 -4.08
C GLY A 202 -11.65 -6.99 -4.24
N PRO A 203 -11.12 -6.66 -5.43
CA PRO A 203 -11.23 -7.43 -6.67
C PRO A 203 -10.58 -8.81 -6.57
N GLY A 204 -11.05 -9.76 -7.38
CA GLY A 204 -10.52 -11.12 -7.44
C GLY A 204 -11.23 -11.98 -8.50
N PRO A 205 -10.78 -13.23 -8.69
CA PRO A 205 -11.42 -14.17 -9.62
C PRO A 205 -12.90 -14.39 -9.27
N ALA A 206 -13.78 -14.30 -10.26
CA ALA A 206 -15.22 -14.38 -10.08
C ALA A 206 -15.64 -15.68 -9.39
N LYS A 207 -15.06 -16.82 -9.79
CA LYS A 207 -15.30 -18.14 -9.19
C LYS A 207 -15.04 -18.14 -7.67
N LEU A 208 -13.93 -17.54 -7.21
CA LEU A 208 -13.63 -17.45 -5.78
C LEU A 208 -14.56 -16.50 -5.03
N ILE A 209 -14.94 -15.40 -5.68
CA ILE A 209 -15.90 -14.44 -5.12
C ILE A 209 -17.29 -15.06 -4.95
N ASP A 210 -17.71 -15.91 -5.90
CA ASP A 210 -19.02 -16.55 -5.88
C ASP A 210 -19.15 -17.61 -4.79
N ILE A 211 -18.05 -18.28 -4.41
CA ILE A 211 -18.02 -19.16 -3.22
C ILE A 211 -18.43 -18.40 -1.96
N VAL A 212 -18.09 -17.10 -1.87
CA VAL A 212 -18.38 -16.28 -0.69
C VAL A 212 -19.73 -15.58 -0.80
N THR A 213 -20.10 -15.10 -1.98
CA THR A 213 -21.18 -14.12 -2.15
C THR A 213 -22.30 -14.53 -3.12
N GLY A 214 -22.20 -15.71 -3.74
CA GLY A 214 -23.09 -16.17 -4.81
C GLY A 214 -24.57 -16.29 -4.40
N ASP A 215 -24.83 -16.59 -3.13
CA ASP A 215 -26.20 -16.74 -2.60
C ASP A 215 -26.86 -15.40 -2.21
N LEU A 216 -26.10 -14.30 -2.27
CA LEU A 216 -26.61 -12.98 -1.87
C LEU A 216 -27.47 -12.37 -2.99
N LYS A 217 -28.59 -11.77 -2.58
CA LYS A 217 -29.48 -11.06 -3.50
C LYS A 217 -28.87 -9.73 -3.93
N LEU A 218 -29.14 -9.31 -5.16
CA LEU A 218 -28.84 -7.96 -5.63
C LEU A 218 -29.52 -6.90 -4.73
N TYR A 219 -28.84 -5.77 -4.51
CA TYR A 219 -29.29 -4.70 -3.61
C TYR A 219 -30.61 -4.08 -4.07
#